data_AF-A0AAU7FNT6-F1
#
_entry.id   AF-A0AAU7FNT6-F1
#
_cell.length_a   1.000
_cell.length_b   1.000
_cell.length_c   1.000
_cell.angle_alpha   90.00
_cell.angle_beta   90.00
_cell.angle_gamma   90.00
#
_symmetry.space_group_name_H-M   'P 1'
#
loop_
_entity.id
_entity.type
_entity.pdbx_description
1 polymer ?
#
loop_
_entity_poly.entity_id
_entity_poly.type
_entity_poly.pdbx_seq_one_letter_code
_entity_poly.pdbx_strand_id
1 'polypeptide(L)'
;MLLWKMFRYSCLHFFIVTMLFSISFLTEPNGGKWMIAFLVFICIISFSVEFAVYRRTNKQKEEVRRMKYLYFIMFQVAMTLLLFACFQMLMNRSI
;
A
#
# COMPACT_ATOMS: atom_id res chain seq x y z
N MET A 1 -5.74 -19.07 -13.52
CA MET A 1 -5.77 -17.59 -13.61
C MET A 1 -4.48 -17.08 -12.99
N LEU A 2 -3.58 -16.50 -13.79
CA LEU A 2 -2.23 -16.09 -13.37
C LEU A 2 -2.29 -15.22 -12.11
N LEU A 3 -1.49 -15.57 -11.09
CA LEU A 3 -1.34 -14.86 -9.81
C LEU A 3 -1.20 -13.34 -10.00
N TRP A 4 -0.56 -12.93 -11.10
CA TRP A 4 -0.37 -11.53 -11.51
C TRP A 4 -1.68 -10.74 -11.68
N LYS A 5 -2.74 -11.35 -12.23
CA LYS A 5 -4.04 -10.66 -12.38
C LYS A 5 -4.72 -10.43 -11.02
N MET A 6 -4.38 -11.20 -10.00
CA MET A 6 -4.99 -11.14 -8.67
C MET A 6 -4.48 -9.95 -7.86
N PHE A 7 -3.19 -9.62 -8.00
CA PHE A 7 -2.49 -8.64 -7.15
C PHE A 7 -2.02 -7.38 -7.91
N ARG A 8 -2.58 -7.13 -9.09
CA ARG A 8 -2.12 -6.04 -9.96
C ARG A 8 -2.20 -4.68 -9.27
N TYR A 9 -3.20 -4.47 -8.41
CA TYR A 9 -3.41 -3.17 -7.78
C TYR A 9 -2.42 -2.96 -6.63
N SER A 10 -2.17 -3.97 -5.80
CA SER A 10 -1.13 -3.89 -4.77
C SER A 10 0.27 -3.72 -5.37
N CYS A 11 0.59 -4.44 -6.45
CA CYS A 11 1.88 -4.26 -7.13
C CYS A 11 2.04 -2.82 -7.65
N LEU A 12 1.05 -2.30 -8.38
CA LEU A 12 1.11 -0.92 -8.89
C LEU A 12 1.19 0.10 -7.76
N HIS A 13 0.39 -0.07 -6.72
CA HIS A 13 0.41 0.79 -5.54
C HIS A 13 1.78 0.80 -4.87
N PHE A 14 2.41 -0.36 -4.71
CA PHE A 14 3.76 -0.46 -4.14
C PHE A 14 4.79 0.35 -4.93
N PHE A 15 4.78 0.25 -6.27
CA PHE A 15 5.70 1.03 -7.11
C PHE A 15 5.45 2.53 -6.99
N ILE A 16 4.17 2.96 -7.03
CA ILE A 16 3.79 4.37 -6.88
C ILE A 16 4.24 4.91 -5.53
N VAL A 17 3.98 4.18 -4.44
CA VAL A 17 4.37 4.58 -3.08
C VAL A 17 5.89 4.65 -2.96
N THR A 18 6.61 3.68 -3.52
CA THR A 18 8.07 3.70 -3.50
C THR A 18 8.60 4.94 -4.21
N MET A 19 8.10 5.27 -5.40
CA MET A 19 8.54 6.46 -6.14
C MET A 19 8.20 7.77 -5.43
N LEU A 20 6.99 7.89 -4.88
CA LEU A 20 6.51 9.15 -4.29
C LEU A 20 7.17 9.48 -2.95
N PHE A 21 7.38 8.47 -2.08
CA PHE A 21 7.74 8.73 -0.70
C PHE A 21 9.21 8.46 -0.38
N SER A 22 9.94 7.71 -1.21
CA SER A 22 11.33 7.31 -0.92
C SER A 22 12.28 8.49 -0.67
N ILE A 23 12.20 9.54 -1.49
CA ILE A 23 13.05 10.74 -1.32
C ILE A 23 12.87 11.34 0.08
N SER A 24 11.63 11.46 0.56
CA SER A 24 11.33 12.03 1.87
C SER A 24 11.87 11.22 3.04
N PHE A 25 12.09 9.92 2.87
CA PHE A 25 12.77 9.11 3.88
C PHE A 25 14.28 9.24 3.76
N LEU A 26 14.83 9.19 2.54
CA LEU A 26 16.28 9.15 2.32
C LEU A 26 17.00 10.46 2.67
N THR A 27 16.28 11.57 2.85
CA THR A 27 16.84 12.84 3.32
C THR A 27 17.23 12.84 4.80
N GLU A 28 16.70 11.91 5.60
CA GLU A 28 16.91 11.88 7.06
C GLU A 28 17.96 10.85 7.48
N PRO A 29 18.71 11.10 8.58
CA PRO A 29 19.61 10.12 9.16
C PRO A 29 18.82 8.87 9.61
N ASN A 30 19.32 7.67 9.27
CA ASN A 30 18.61 6.38 9.42
C ASN A 30 17.31 6.24 8.61
N GLY A 31 16.97 7.20 7.75
CA GLY A 31 15.71 7.20 7.00
C GLY A 31 15.53 5.99 6.07
N GLY A 32 16.61 5.38 5.58
CA GLY A 32 16.55 4.13 4.83
C GLY A 32 15.94 2.96 5.61
N LYS A 33 16.19 2.85 6.92
CA LYS A 33 15.58 1.80 7.77
C LYS A 33 14.08 2.01 7.91
N TRP A 34 13.68 3.26 8.14
CA TRP A 34 12.28 3.65 8.23
C TRP A 34 11.54 3.50 6.91
N MET A 35 12.19 3.80 5.78
CA MET A 35 11.66 3.54 4.43
C MET A 35 11.35 2.07 4.21
N ILE A 36 12.30 1.18 4.54
CA ILE A 36 12.10 -0.27 4.40
C ILE A 36 10.93 -0.73 5.26
N ALA A 37 10.88 -0.31 6.53
CA ALA A 37 9.78 -0.65 7.41
C ALA A 37 8.43 -0.16 6.85
N PHE A 38 8.36 1.10 6.41
CA PHE A 38 7.17 1.67 5.76
C PHE A 38 6.72 0.85 4.55
N LEU A 39 7.65 0.51 3.63
CA LEU A 39 7.35 -0.28 2.44
C LEU A 39 6.87 -1.71 2.78
N VAL A 40 7.44 -2.33 3.81
CA VAL A 40 6.99 -3.64 4.30
C VAL A 40 5.56 -3.57 4.83
N PHE A 41 5.22 -2.55 5.62
CA PHE A 41 3.85 -2.34 6.10
C PHE A 41 2.86 -2.14 4.95
N ILE A 42 3.23 -1.32 3.96
CA ILE A 42 2.42 -1.10 2.76
C ILE A 42 2.18 -2.40 2.00
N CYS A 43 3.23 -3.22 1.81
CA CYS A 43 3.11 -4.53 1.18
C CYS A 43 2.13 -5.44 1.95
N ILE A 44 2.34 -5.62 3.25
CA ILE A 44 1.53 -6.53 4.07
C ILE A 44 0.05 -6.13 4.00
N ILE A 45 -0.28 -4.85 4.21
CA ILE A 45 -1.65 -4.36 4.23
C ILE A 45 -2.27 -4.48 2.84
N SER A 46 -1.58 -4.01 1.80
CA SER A 46 -2.07 -4.00 0.42
C SER A 46 -2.43 -5.40 -0.07
N PHE A 47 -1.47 -6.33 0.02
CA PHE A 47 -1.66 -7.68 -0.49
C PHE A 47 -2.68 -8.47 0.33
N SER A 48 -2.72 -8.29 1.65
CA SER A 48 -3.72 -8.97 2.51
C SER A 48 -5.14 -8.51 2.20
N VAL A 49 -5.35 -7.20 2.04
CA VAL A 49 -6.68 -6.66 1.76
C VAL A 49 -7.10 -6.98 0.32
N GLU A 50 -6.20 -6.91 -0.67
CA GLU A 50 -6.52 -7.31 -2.05
C GLU A 50 -6.89 -8.79 -2.12
N PHE A 51 -6.18 -9.66 -1.39
CA PHE A 51 -6.52 -11.08 -1.29
C PHE A 51 -7.93 -11.28 -0.71
N ALA A 52 -8.28 -10.54 0.35
CA ALA A 52 -9.60 -10.60 0.95
C ALA A 52 -10.70 -10.11 -0.01
N VAL A 53 -10.45 -9.02 -0.74
CA VAL A 53 -11.36 -8.49 -1.77
C VAL A 53 -11.53 -9.50 -2.89
N TYR A 54 -10.45 -10.06 -3.42
CA TYR A 54 -10.49 -11.09 -4.45
C TYR A 54 -11.32 -12.30 -4.00
N ARG A 55 -11.03 -12.86 -2.82
CA ARG A 55 -11.75 -14.05 -2.30
C ARG A 55 -13.25 -13.81 -2.19
N ARG A 56 -13.68 -12.62 -1.78
CA ARG A 56 -15.10 -12.26 -1.62
C ARG A 56 -15.80 -11.92 -2.94
N THR A 57 -15.06 -11.45 -3.95
CA THR A 57 -15.66 -10.89 -5.18
C THR A 57 -15.44 -11.73 -6.43
N ASN A 58 -14.59 -12.76 -6.40
CA ASN A 58 -14.24 -13.54 -7.60
C ASN A 58 -15.44 -14.25 -8.26
N LYS A 59 -16.50 -14.57 -7.49
CA LYS A 59 -17.74 -15.17 -8.01
C LYS A 59 -18.86 -14.14 -8.28
N GLN A 60 -18.60 -12.85 -8.08
CA GLN A 60 -19.60 -11.79 -8.26
C GLN A 60 -19.58 -11.23 -9.69
N LYS A 61 -20.66 -10.53 -10.07
CA LYS A 61 -20.73 -9.79 -11.33
C LYS A 61 -19.59 -8.76 -11.40
N GLU A 62 -19.09 -8.52 -12.60
CA GLU A 62 -17.93 -7.66 -12.84
C GLU A 62 -18.10 -6.23 -12.32
N GLU A 63 -19.30 -5.65 -12.42
CA GLU A 63 -19.59 -4.31 -11.91
C GLU A 63 -19.42 -4.21 -10.38
N VAL A 64 -19.93 -5.19 -9.63
CA VAL A 64 -19.80 -5.22 -8.17
C VAL A 64 -18.33 -5.39 -7.78
N ARG A 65 -17.61 -6.26 -8.50
CA ARG A 65 -16.17 -6.44 -8.33
C ARG A 65 -15.42 -5.12 -8.57
N ARG A 66 -15.71 -4.41 -9.66
CA ARG A 66 -15.09 -3.12 -9.99
C ARG A 66 -15.28 -2.09 -8.87
N MET A 67 -16.49 -1.97 -8.33
CA MET A 67 -16.77 -1.05 -7.22
C MET A 67 -15.97 -1.41 -5.97
N LYS A 68 -15.88 -2.70 -5.63
CA LYS A 68 -15.09 -3.15 -4.46
C LYS A 68 -13.59 -2.87 -4.63
N TYR A 69 -13.05 -3.05 -5.83
CA TYR A 69 -11.66 -2.71 -6.11
C TYR A 69 -11.41 -1.19 -6.09
N LEU A 70 -12.40 -0.37 -6.47
CA LEU A 70 -12.29 1.10 -6.33
C LEU A 70 -12.22 1.52 -4.85
N TYR A 71 -13.07 0.96 -4.00
CA TYR A 71 -13.00 1.18 -2.55
C TYR A 71 -11.67 0.69 -1.95
N PHE A 72 -11.16 -0.45 -2.44
CA PHE A 72 -9.85 -0.96 -2.04
C PHE A 72 -8.72 0.02 -2.37
N ILE A 73 -8.70 0.59 -3.57
CA ILE A 73 -7.70 1.59 -3.97
C ILE A 73 -7.82 2.85 -3.10
N MET A 74 -9.04 3.35 -2.87
CA MET A 74 -9.25 4.50 -1.99
C MET A 74 -8.73 4.23 -0.57
N PHE A 75 -9.01 3.03 -0.04
CA PHE A 75 -8.52 2.60 1.27
C PHE A 75 -6.98 2.51 1.30
N GLN A 76 -6.35 1.97 0.26
CA GLN A 76 -4.89 1.91 0.15
C GLN A 76 -4.27 3.30 0.21
N VAL A 77 -4.79 4.25 -0.55
CA VAL A 77 -4.28 5.64 -0.55
C VAL A 77 -4.41 6.27 0.83
N ALA A 78 -5.58 6.16 1.47
CA ALA A 78 -5.81 6.71 2.80
C ALA A 78 -4.86 6.11 3.85
N MET A 79 -4.71 4.77 3.86
CA MET A 79 -3.80 4.08 4.78
C MET A 79 -2.33 4.42 4.53
N THR A 80 -1.92 4.59 3.27
CA THR A 80 -0.57 5.04 2.93
C THR A 80 -0.28 6.41 3.51
N LEU A 81 -1.18 7.38 3.33
CA LEU A 81 -0.98 8.73 3.85
C LEU A 81 -0.93 8.75 5.38
N LEU A 82 -1.79 7.97 6.03
CA LEU A 82 -1.79 7.83 7.48
C LEU A 82 -0.48 7.21 7.98
N LEU A 83 -0.05 6.09 7.38
CA LEU A 83 1.22 5.47 7.72
C LEU A 83 2.39 6.41 7.49
N PHE A 84 2.40 7.13 6.37
CA PHE A 84 3.46 8.08 6.07
C PHE A 84 3.54 9.17 7.14
N ALA A 85 2.41 9.75 7.53
CA ALA A 85 2.37 10.73 8.62
C ALA A 85 2.88 10.15 9.95
N CYS A 86 2.50 8.92 10.30
CA CYS A 86 3.01 8.25 11.50
C CYS A 86 4.53 8.05 11.45
N PHE A 87 5.06 7.60 10.32
CA PHE A 87 6.50 7.39 10.15
C PHE A 87 7.29 8.71 10.18
N GLN A 88 6.77 9.78 9.60
CA GLN A 88 7.37 11.11 9.69
C GLN A 88 7.42 11.60 11.14
N MET A 89 6.34 11.41 11.91
CA MET A 89 6.32 11.74 13.34
C MET A 89 7.30 10.90 14.16
N LEU A 90 7.45 9.61 13.85
CA LEU A 90 8.41 8.72 14.51
C LEU A 90 9.85 9.13 14.21
N MET A 91 10.15 9.44 12.95
CA MET A 91 11.47 9.88 12.53
C MET A 91 11.85 11.21 13.19
N ASN A 92 10.94 12.18 13.20
CA ASN A 92 11.16 13.50 13.81
C ASN A 92 11.35 13.44 15.34
N ARG A 93 10.87 12.39 16.01
CA ARG A 93 11.10 12.13 17.44
C ARG A 93 12.36 11.30 17.73
N SER A 94 12.96 10.70 16.71
CA SER A 94 14.14 9.83 16.82
C SER A 94 15.48 10.56 16.62
N ILE A 95 15.42 11.88 16.43
CA ILE A 95 16.55 12.83 16.43
C ILE A 95 16.65 13.43 17.84
#